data_AF-A0A2V5U6G9-F1
#
_entry.id   AF-A0A2V5U6G9-F1
#
_cell.length_a   1.000
_cell.length_b   1.000
_cell.length_c   1.000
_cell.angle_alpha   90.00
_cell.angle_beta   90.00
_cell.angle_gamma   90.00
#
_symmetry.space_group_name_H-M   'P 1'
#
loop_
_entity.id
_entity.type
_entity.pdbx_description
1 polymer ?
#
loop_
_entity_poly.entity_id
_entity_poly.type
_entity_poly.pdbx_seq_one_letter_code
_entity_poly.pdbx_strand_id
1 'polypeptide(L)'
;MIVGLLFALLIIVAMWKVFTKAGQPGWASIIPIYNLYIWCKIVGRPWWWILLMLIPFVNFIVAIILCIDMAKSFGKGAGFGIGLALLGIIFWPILGFSSAQYQGAAAAKA
;
A
#
# COMPACT_ATOMS: atom_id res chain seq x y z
N MET A 1 -12.27 -7.04 21.86
CA MET A 1 -11.46 -8.04 21.14
C MET A 1 -12.03 -8.39 19.77
N ILE A 2 -13.32 -8.76 19.67
CA ILE A 2 -13.97 -9.15 18.40
C ILE A 2 -13.97 -8.00 17.36
N VAL A 3 -14.35 -6.79 17.77
CA VAL A 3 -14.40 -5.62 16.85
C VAL A 3 -13.05 -5.31 16.20
N GLY A 4 -11.95 -5.39 16.95
CA GLY A 4 -10.61 -5.16 16.42
C GLY A 4 -10.17 -6.20 15.39
N LEU A 5 -10.56 -7.47 15.59
CA LEU A 5 -10.30 -8.55 14.64
C LEU A 5 -11.04 -8.34 13.32
N LEU A 6 -12.29 -7.84 13.37
CA LEU A 6 -13.05 -7.51 12.15
C LEU A 6 -12.37 -6.41 11.34
N PHE A 7 -11.87 -5.35 11.98
CA PHE A 7 -11.12 -4.30 11.29
C PHE A 7 -9.81 -4.81 10.70
N ALA A 8 -9.07 -5.65 11.43
CA ALA A 8 -7.84 -6.25 10.93
C ALA A 8 -8.09 -7.12 9.69
N LEU A 9 -9.11 -7.98 9.73
CA LEU A 9 -9.52 -8.80 8.59
C LEU A 9 -9.92 -7.94 7.39
N LEU A 10 -10.70 -6.90 7.62
CA LEU A 10 -11.12 -5.97 6.57
C LEU A 10 -9.94 -5.29 5.88
N ILE A 11 -8.93 -4.85 6.64
CA ILE A 11 -7.70 -4.25 6.07
C ILE A 11 -6.91 -5.29 5.28
N ILE A 12 -6.75 -6.51 5.83
CA ILE A 12 -6.02 -7.59 5.14
C ILE A 12 -6.68 -7.90 3.79
N VAL A 13 -8.00 -8.06 3.76
CA VAL A 13 -8.74 -8.33 2.52
C VAL A 13 -8.65 -7.14 1.56
N ALA A 14 -8.72 -5.91 2.07
CA ALA A 14 -8.56 -4.71 1.26
C ALA A 14 -7.17 -4.64 0.59
N MET A 15 -6.10 -4.82 1.36
CA MET A 15 -4.72 -4.85 0.82
C MET A 15 -4.52 -6.01 -0.15
N TRP A 16 -5.07 -7.19 0.14
CA TRP A 16 -5.07 -8.32 -0.77
C TRP A 16 -5.69 -7.93 -2.11
N LYS A 17 -6.86 -7.28 -2.11
CA LYS A 17 -7.51 -6.80 -3.33
C LYS A 17 -6.66 -5.78 -4.08
N VAL A 18 -6.07 -4.80 -3.39
CA VAL A 18 -5.16 -3.82 -4.02
C VAL A 18 -4.00 -4.52 -4.72
N PHE A 19 -3.35 -5.48 -4.06
CA PHE A 19 -2.22 -6.23 -4.63
C PHE A 19 -2.65 -7.03 -5.86
N THR A 20 -3.81 -7.71 -5.80
CA THR A 20 -4.36 -8.44 -6.96
C THR A 20 -4.69 -7.52 -8.13
N LYS A 21 -5.20 -6.31 -7.88
CA LYS A 21 -5.45 -5.32 -8.93
C LYS A 21 -4.18 -4.84 -9.63
N ALA A 22 -3.06 -4.84 -8.92
CA ALA A 22 -1.74 -4.54 -9.47
C ALA A 22 -1.05 -5.77 -10.11
N GLY A 23 -1.77 -6.88 -10.30
CA GLY A 23 -1.25 -8.10 -10.90
C GLY A 23 -0.27 -8.88 -10.01
N GLN A 24 -0.26 -8.61 -8.70
CA GLN A 24 0.58 -9.32 -7.73
C GLN A 24 -0.24 -10.30 -6.89
N PRO A 25 0.38 -11.36 -6.35
CA PRO A 25 -0.30 -12.28 -5.46
C PRO A 25 -0.81 -11.56 -4.20
N GLY A 26 -2.12 -11.52 -3.99
CA GLY A 26 -2.69 -10.74 -2.89
C GLY A 26 -2.32 -11.23 -1.49
N TRP A 27 -2.05 -12.53 -1.33
CA TRP A 27 -1.54 -13.09 -0.07
C TRP A 27 -0.18 -12.50 0.32
N ALA A 28 0.58 -11.94 -0.64
CA ALA A 28 1.86 -11.29 -0.36
C ALA A 28 1.72 -10.11 0.59
N SER A 29 0.53 -9.50 0.70
CA SER A 29 0.24 -8.44 1.66
C SER A 29 0.25 -8.91 3.12
N ILE A 30 0.23 -10.23 3.40
CA ILE A 30 0.20 -10.77 4.76
C ILE A 30 1.61 -11.00 5.32
N ILE A 31 2.56 -11.39 4.46
CA ILE A 31 3.92 -11.69 4.91
C ILE A 31 4.69 -10.37 5.08
N PRO A 32 5.22 -10.03 6.27
CA PRO A 32 5.74 -8.68 6.55
C PRO A 32 6.81 -8.18 5.57
N ILE A 33 7.88 -8.94 5.36
CA ILE A 33 8.98 -8.53 4.48
C ILE A 33 8.58 -8.62 3.00
N TYR A 34 7.85 -9.67 2.63
CA TYR A 34 7.43 -9.87 1.25
C TYR A 34 6.36 -8.86 0.81
N ASN A 35 5.50 -8.41 1.72
CA ASN A 35 4.57 -7.30 1.52
C ASN A 35 5.34 -6.07 1.08
N LEU A 36 6.35 -5.64 1.85
CA LEU A 36 7.13 -4.44 1.56
C LEU A 36 7.84 -4.54 0.21
N TYR A 37 8.40 -5.70 -0.10
CA TYR A 37 9.03 -5.96 -1.40
C TYR A 37 8.04 -5.82 -2.56
N ILE A 38 6.88 -6.48 -2.47
CA ILE A 38 5.84 -6.44 -3.50
C ILE A 38 5.24 -5.04 -3.60
N TRP A 39 5.05 -4.34 -2.48
CA TRP A 39 4.60 -2.95 -2.47
C TRP A 39 5.59 -2.08 -3.24
N CYS A 40 6.89 -2.14 -2.94
CA CYS A 40 7.92 -1.41 -3.66
C CYS A 40 7.87 -1.72 -5.17
N LYS A 41 7.70 -3.00 -5.54
CA LYS A 41 7.55 -3.43 -6.93
C LYS A 41 6.30 -2.84 -7.62
N ILE A 42 5.16 -2.80 -6.93
CA ILE A 42 3.90 -2.22 -7.43
C ILE A 42 4.07 -0.72 -7.69
N VAL A 43 4.75 -0.01 -6.81
CA VAL A 43 4.91 1.45 -6.96
C VAL A 43 6.11 1.85 -7.83
N GLY A 44 7.01 0.91 -8.13
CA GLY A 44 8.25 1.14 -8.90
C GLY A 44 9.40 1.69 -8.08
N ARG A 45 9.39 1.48 -6.76
CA ARG A 45 10.48 1.85 -5.86
C ARG A 45 11.50 0.70 -5.78
N PRO A 46 12.80 1.00 -5.64
CA PRO A 46 13.80 -0.04 -5.56
C PRO A 46 13.71 -0.80 -4.23
N TRP A 47 14.04 -2.09 -4.25
CA TRP A 47 13.88 -3.00 -3.11
C TRP A 47 14.67 -2.60 -1.86
N TRP A 48 15.76 -1.83 -2.00
CA TRP A 48 16.56 -1.35 -0.86
C TRP A 48 15.80 -0.39 0.06
N TRP A 49 14.63 0.12 -0.36
CA TRP A 49 13.73 0.91 0.49
C TRP A 49 13.23 0.13 1.72
N ILE A 50 13.23 -1.21 1.65
CA ILE A 50 12.93 -2.07 2.81
C ILE A 50 13.95 -1.82 3.94
N LEU A 51 15.22 -1.54 3.63
CA LEU A 51 16.24 -1.24 4.63
C LEU A 51 15.97 0.11 5.32
N LEU A 52 15.44 1.09 4.59
CA LEU A 52 15.05 2.39 5.16
C LEU A 52 13.89 2.23 6.17
N MET A 53 13.03 1.23 5.99
CA MET A 53 11.94 0.93 6.93
C MET A 53 12.44 0.40 8.28
N LEU A 54 13.71 0.00 8.39
CA LEU A 54 14.34 -0.43 9.64
C LEU A 54 14.94 0.73 10.44
N ILE A 55 15.12 1.90 9.80
CA ILE A 55 15.67 3.08 10.46
C ILE A 55 14.51 3.84 11.13
N PRO A 56 14.55 4.04 12.46
CA PRO A 56 13.53 4.82 13.16
C PRO A 56 13.38 6.22 12.58
N PHE A 57 12.16 6.77 12.61
CA PHE A 57 11.78 8.07 12.03
C PHE A 57 11.75 8.09 10.49
N VAL A 58 12.80 7.58 9.84
CA VAL A 58 12.85 7.44 8.38
C VAL A 58 11.76 6.50 7.88
N ASN A 59 11.50 5.42 8.62
CA ASN A 59 10.43 4.46 8.31
C ASN A 59 9.04 5.12 8.15
N PHE A 60 8.70 6.13 8.96
CA PHE A 60 7.43 6.84 8.84
C PHE A 60 7.34 7.66 7.55
N ILE A 61 8.41 8.37 7.20
CA ILE A 61 8.48 9.16 5.97
C ILE A 61 8.37 8.24 4.76
N VAL A 62 9.13 7.14 4.76
CA VAL A 62 9.11 6.13 3.68
C VAL A 62 7.73 5.50 3.54
N ALA A 63 7.07 5.15 4.65
CA ALA A 63 5.72 4.59 4.63
C ALA A 63 4.71 5.55 4.00
N ILE A 64 4.75 6.85 4.36
CA ILE A 64 3.89 7.87 3.76
C ILE A 64 4.14 7.98 2.25
N ILE A 65 5.42 7.99 1.83
CA ILE A 65 5.77 8.05 0.41
C ILE A 65 5.24 6.81 -0.33
N LEU A 66 5.42 5.60 0.21
CA LEU A 66 4.90 4.37 -0.40
C LEU A 66 3.36 4.36 -0.51
N CYS A 67 2.65 4.95 0.46
CA CYS A 67 1.20 5.15 0.38
C CYS A 67 0.81 6.17 -0.71
N ILE A 68 1.56 7.27 -0.84
CA ILE A 68 1.36 8.28 -1.90
C ILE A 68 1.60 7.67 -3.27
N ASP A 69 2.67 6.91 -3.45
CA ASP A 69 2.95 6.29 -4.74
C ASP A 69 1.94 5.18 -5.05
N MET A 70 1.48 4.43 -4.04
CA MET A 70 0.38 3.48 -4.21
C MET A 70 -0.89 4.20 -4.69
N ALA A 71 -1.26 5.32 -4.07
CA ALA A 71 -2.40 6.13 -4.53
C ALA A 71 -2.22 6.56 -5.99
N LYS A 72 -1.04 7.13 -6.34
CA LYS A 72 -0.73 7.58 -7.69
C LYS A 72 -0.73 6.45 -8.72
N SER A 73 -0.24 5.26 -8.36
CA SER A 73 -0.27 4.07 -9.21
C SER A 73 -1.69 3.62 -9.56
N PHE A 74 -2.71 4.08 -8.84
CA PHE A 74 -4.12 3.85 -9.11
C PHE A 74 -4.85 5.11 -9.60
N GLY A 75 -4.11 6.13 -10.05
CA GLY A 75 -4.65 7.39 -10.54
C GLY A 75 -5.26 8.30 -9.47
N LYS A 76 -4.89 8.12 -8.19
CA LYS A 76 -5.33 8.97 -7.09
C LYS A 76 -4.25 10.01 -6.73
N GLY A 77 -4.68 11.16 -6.22
CA GLY A 77 -3.78 12.24 -5.84
C GLY A 77 -3.04 12.00 -4.52
N ALA A 78 -2.07 12.87 -4.21
CA ALA A 78 -1.26 12.77 -2.99
C ALA A 78 -2.09 12.85 -1.70
N GLY A 79 -3.17 13.63 -1.67
CA GLY A 79 -4.09 13.69 -0.52
C GLY A 79 -4.74 12.34 -0.20
N PHE A 80 -5.07 11.55 -1.23
CA PHE A 80 -5.55 10.17 -1.04
C PHE A 80 -4.45 9.27 -0.47
N GLY A 81 -3.20 9.48 -0.89
CA GLY A 81 -2.02 8.81 -0.34
C GLY A 81 -1.77 9.11 1.13
N ILE A 82 -1.92 10.38 1.53
CA ILE A 82 -1.86 10.79 2.94
C ILE A 82 -3.01 10.13 3.72
N GLY A 83 -4.21 10.08 3.13
CA GLY A 83 -5.34 9.34 3.68
C GLY A 83 -5.07 7.83 3.86
N LEU A 84 -4.37 7.19 2.92
CA LEU A 84 -3.92 5.79 3.07
C LEU A 84 -2.95 5.60 4.23
N ALA A 85 -2.03 6.55 4.44
CA ALA A 85 -1.04 6.47 5.50
C ALA A 85 -1.64 6.72 6.90
N LEU A 86 -2.51 7.72 7.04
CA LEU A 86 -3.06 8.14 8.34
C LEU A 86 -4.41 7.50 8.69
N LEU A 87 -5.23 7.24 7.68
CA LEU A 87 -6.61 6.75 7.81
C LEU A 87 -6.81 5.44 7.02
N GLY A 88 -5.83 4.54 7.14
CA GLY A 88 -5.78 3.29 6.36
C GLY A 88 -7.05 2.41 6.49
N ILE A 89 -7.71 2.41 7.66
CA ILE A 89 -8.97 1.66 7.89
C ILE A 89 -10.05 2.02 6.86
N ILE A 90 -10.04 3.25 6.34
CA ILE A 90 -11.04 3.74 5.38
C ILE A 90 -10.47 3.70 3.96
N PHE A 91 -9.25 4.20 3.76
CA PHE A 91 -8.70 4.40 2.43
C PHE A 91 -8.22 3.11 1.76
N TRP A 92 -7.72 2.12 2.52
CA TRP A 92 -7.35 0.82 1.94
C TRP A 92 -8.57 0.10 1.35
N PRO A 93 -9.71 -0.04 2.06
CA PRO A 93 -10.93 -0.58 1.48
C PRO A 93 -11.43 0.21 0.28
N ILE A 94 -11.42 1.54 0.32
CA ILE A 94 -11.83 2.36 -0.83
C ILE A 94 -10.95 2.02 -2.03
N LEU A 95 -9.64 1.94 -1.88
CA LEU A 95 -8.76 1.60 -2.99
C LEU A 95 -8.96 0.16 -3.47
N GLY A 96 -9.07 -0.79 -2.54
CA GLY A 96 -9.21 -2.22 -2.81
C GLY A 96 -10.53 -2.61 -3.47
N PHE A 97 -11.65 -2.02 -3.05
CA PHE A 97 -12.99 -2.42 -3.50
C PHE A 97 -13.65 -1.43 -4.47
N SER A 98 -13.12 -0.21 -4.64
CA SER A 98 -13.65 0.70 -5.67
C SER A 98 -13.34 0.22 -7.10
N SER A 99 -13.86 0.92 -8.10
CA SER A 99 -13.54 0.72 -9.51
C SER A 99 -12.11 1.12 -9.91
N ALA A 100 -11.29 1.67 -8.98
CA ALA A 100 -9.93 2.08 -9.26
C ALA A 100 -9.09 0.91 -9.82
N GLN A 101 -8.47 1.16 -10.98
CA GLN A 101 -7.58 0.23 -11.68
C GLN A 101 -6.13 0.66 -11.52
N TYR A 102 -5.22 -0.31 -11.55
CA TYR A 102 -3.79 -0.06 -11.55
C TYR A 102 -3.35 0.53 -12.90
N GLN A 103 -2.65 1.66 -12.88
CA GLN A 103 -2.20 2.44 -14.05
C GLN A 103 -0.68 2.35 -14.28
N GLY A 104 -0.02 1.46 -13.56
CA GLY A 104 1.44 1.29 -13.59
C GLY A 104 2.15 1.98 -12.43
N ALA A 105 3.44 1.70 -12.33
CA ALA A 105 4.29 2.19 -11.26
C ALA A 105 4.44 3.72 -11.31
N ALA A 106 3.87 4.43 -10.34
CA ALA A 106 3.92 5.89 -10.28
C ALA A 106 5.33 6.43 -10.04
N ALA A 107 6.14 5.77 -9.19
CA ALA A 107 7.49 6.23 -8.88
C ALA A 107 8.47 6.03 -10.05
N ALA A 108 8.16 5.15 -11.01
CA ALA A 108 8.95 4.98 -12.22
C ALA A 108 8.68 6.07 -13.29
N LYS A 109 7.63 6.86 -13.12
CA LYS A 109 7.22 7.95 -14.03
C LYS A 109 7.54 9.35 -13.47
N ALA A 110 8.08 9.42 -12.26
CA ALA A 110 8.34 10.66 -11.52
C ALA A 110 9.81 11.08 -11.58
#